data_AF-A0AAV9S2T5-F1
#
_entry.id   AF-A0AAV9S2T5-F1
#
_cell.length_a   1.000
_cell.length_b   1.000
_cell.length_c   1.000
_cell.angle_alpha   90.00
_cell.angle_beta   90.00
_cell.angle_gamma   90.00
#
_symmetry.space_group_name_H-M   'P 1'
#
loop_
_entity.id
_entity.type
_entity.pdbx_description
1 polymer ?
#
loop_
_entity_poly.entity_id
_entity_poly.type
_entity_poly.pdbx_seq_one_letter_code
_entity_poly.pdbx_strand_id
1 'polypeptide(L)'
;MWARLTVTVGGSGLGLRASRECLLRVTAVGCAGKRQQDRRDFSAEAALKKTPLFDFHRNHGGKMVEFAGWSMPVQYKDSHIASHMHTREHCSIFDVSHMLQTKIHGKDRVKFMESLVVADITELKDNQISVPRLRVVELAEKLLSNSEVKLAGLGARDSLRLEAGLCLYGNDIDETTTPVEASLVWTIGKRRRQTKDFPGANIIVPQIKAKTARRRVGLVSTGPPVRQHTPILSPDGQVIGEVTSGCPSPCLKKNIAMGYVDAAFAKNGAAIQVEVRKKTVSAIVSKMPFVSTNYYSG
;
A
#
# COMPACT_ATOMS: atom_id res chain seq x y z
N MET A 1 26.13 3.26 2.26
CA MET A 1 24.76 2.71 2.28
C MET A 1 24.09 3.01 3.64
N TRP A 2 23.89 4.29 3.99
CA TRP A 2 23.37 4.75 5.31
C TRP A 2 22.86 6.20 5.21
N ALA A 3 21.93 6.62 6.09
CA ALA A 3 21.69 7.98 6.65
C ALA A 3 20.35 8.03 7.43
N ARG A 4 20.05 8.90 8.41
CA ARG A 4 20.74 9.71 9.44
C ARG A 4 19.59 10.31 10.30
N LEU A 5 19.71 10.43 11.62
CA LEU A 5 18.95 11.43 12.40
C LEU A 5 19.88 12.07 13.44
N THR A 6 19.72 13.38 13.58
CA THR A 6 20.53 14.28 14.39
C THR A 6 20.04 14.27 15.83
N VAL A 7 20.92 13.91 16.76
CA VAL A 7 20.81 14.31 18.16
C VAL A 7 21.80 15.46 18.33
N THR A 8 21.29 16.63 18.70
CA THR A 8 22.11 17.80 19.05
C THR A 8 22.76 17.54 20.41
N VAL A 9 24.04 17.20 20.40
CA VAL A 9 24.95 17.44 21.54
C VAL A 9 26.30 17.85 20.94
N GLY A 10 26.83 19.00 21.39
CA GLY A 10 28.02 19.64 20.82
C GLY A 10 29.33 18.90 21.10
N GLY A 11 30.35 19.23 20.29
CA GLY A 11 31.75 18.96 20.60
C GLY A 11 32.54 18.16 19.54
N SER A 12 33.44 18.87 18.85
CA SER A 12 34.76 18.43 18.33
C SER A 12 34.94 17.12 17.53
N GLY A 13 35.13 17.29 16.21
CA GLY A 13 36.16 16.72 15.31
C GLY A 13 36.76 15.31 15.49
N LEU A 14 36.81 14.53 14.39
CA LEU A 14 38.03 14.05 13.69
C LEU A 14 37.63 13.03 12.60
N GLY A 15 38.22 13.14 11.40
CA GLY A 15 37.95 12.26 10.26
C GLY A 15 39.09 11.27 10.00
N LEU A 16 38.76 10.05 9.58
CA LEU A 16 39.71 9.07 9.02
C LEU A 16 39.27 8.64 7.61
N ARG A 17 40.22 8.71 6.67
CA ARG A 17 40.15 8.14 5.31
C ARG A 17 40.64 6.69 5.34
N ALA A 18 40.00 5.81 4.58
CA ALA A 18 40.51 4.47 4.27
C ALA A 18 40.76 4.35 2.75
N SER A 19 41.91 3.81 2.39
CA SER A 19 42.42 3.68 1.01
C SER A 19 41.86 2.46 0.28
N ARG A 20 41.93 2.55 -1.04
CA ARG A 20 41.54 1.56 -2.05
C ARG A 20 42.53 0.39 -2.11
N GLU A 21 42.01 -0.75 -2.58
CA GLU A 21 42.59 -1.70 -3.56
C GLU A 21 42.49 -3.16 -3.11
N CYS A 22 41.69 -3.95 -3.82
CA CYS A 22 42.03 -5.34 -4.12
C CYS A 22 41.25 -5.76 -5.37
N LEU A 23 41.96 -5.82 -6.50
CA LEU A 23 41.47 -6.22 -7.80
C LEU A 23 41.80 -7.70 -7.98
N LEU A 24 40.80 -8.58 -8.03
CA LEU A 24 40.98 -10.01 -8.31
C LEU A 24 40.35 -10.35 -9.66
N ARG A 25 41.21 -10.73 -10.60
CA ARG A 25 40.88 -11.22 -11.95
C ARG A 25 40.22 -12.59 -11.88
N VAL A 26 39.16 -12.79 -12.65
CA VAL A 26 38.55 -14.09 -12.93
C VAL A 26 39.03 -14.58 -14.29
N THR A 27 39.71 -15.72 -14.32
CA THR A 27 40.02 -16.47 -15.55
C THR A 27 38.91 -17.46 -15.84
N ALA A 28 38.29 -17.32 -17.02
CA ALA A 28 37.31 -18.25 -17.54
C ALA A 28 37.97 -19.54 -18.03
N VAL A 29 37.41 -20.69 -17.65
CA VAL A 29 37.67 -21.97 -18.28
C VAL A 29 36.34 -22.46 -18.84
N GLY A 30 36.23 -22.47 -20.17
CA GLY A 30 35.14 -23.15 -20.87
C GLY A 30 35.48 -24.62 -21.04
N CYS A 31 34.45 -25.48 -21.02
CA CYS A 31 34.45 -26.68 -21.85
C CYS A 31 33.05 -27.29 -22.01
N ALA A 32 32.74 -27.57 -23.27
CA ALA A 32 31.98 -28.69 -23.83
C ALA A 32 30.57 -29.02 -23.28
N GLY A 33 29.60 -28.79 -24.16
CA GLY A 33 28.20 -29.17 -24.00
C GLY A 33 27.98 -30.69 -23.93
N LYS A 34 27.04 -31.06 -23.05
CA LYS A 34 26.24 -32.28 -23.16
C LYS A 34 24.79 -31.83 -23.34
N ARG A 35 24.15 -32.27 -24.43
CA ARG A 35 22.70 -32.14 -24.62
C ARG A 35 22.01 -32.90 -23.48
N GLN A 36 21.55 -32.16 -22.49
CA GLN A 36 20.61 -32.67 -21.49
C GLN A 36 19.26 -32.77 -22.19
N GLN A 37 18.68 -33.97 -22.20
CA GLN A 37 17.27 -34.17 -22.53
C GLN A 37 16.45 -33.21 -21.68
N ASP A 38 15.68 -32.33 -22.32
CA ASP A 38 14.65 -31.51 -21.71
C ASP A 38 13.61 -32.44 -21.06
N ARG A 39 13.89 -32.87 -19.83
CA ARG A 39 12.84 -33.18 -18.89
C ARG A 39 12.13 -31.86 -18.65
N ARG A 40 10.90 -31.76 -19.15
CA ARG A 40 9.95 -30.74 -18.73
C ARG A 40 9.77 -30.91 -17.22
N ASP A 41 10.60 -30.19 -16.46
CA ASP A 41 10.37 -29.96 -15.04
C ASP A 41 9.04 -29.21 -14.97
N PHE A 42 8.04 -29.90 -14.43
CA PHE A 42 6.87 -29.24 -13.86
C PHE A 42 7.41 -28.12 -12.96
N SER A 43 6.91 -26.89 -13.13
CA SER A 43 7.33 -25.77 -12.28
C SER A 43 7.14 -26.19 -10.82
N ALA A 44 8.24 -26.49 -10.13
CA ALA A 44 8.22 -26.59 -8.69
C ALA A 44 7.64 -25.26 -8.21
N GLU A 45 6.60 -25.32 -7.37
CA GLU A 45 6.04 -24.18 -6.67
C GLU A 45 7.20 -23.34 -6.13
N ALA A 46 7.41 -22.15 -6.68
CA ALA A 46 8.57 -21.35 -6.34
C ALA A 46 8.52 -21.03 -4.85
N ALA A 47 9.55 -21.41 -4.09
CA ALA A 47 9.56 -21.22 -2.65
C ALA A 47 9.30 -19.75 -2.29
N LEU A 48 8.32 -19.52 -1.41
CA LEU A 48 7.92 -18.17 -0.99
C LEU A 48 9.12 -17.39 -0.42
N LYS A 49 9.25 -16.13 -0.84
CA LYS A 49 10.27 -15.22 -0.31
C LYS A 49 10.02 -14.95 1.18
N LYS A 50 11.08 -14.79 1.95
CA LYS A 50 11.01 -14.59 3.41
C LYS A 50 11.54 -13.21 3.78
N THR A 51 10.81 -12.48 4.61
CA THR A 51 11.28 -11.19 5.15
C THR A 51 12.38 -11.42 6.20
N PRO A 52 13.15 -10.39 6.57
CA PRO A 52 14.12 -10.49 7.68
C PRO A 52 13.47 -10.84 9.03
N LEU A 53 12.16 -10.61 9.18
CA LEU A 53 11.37 -10.92 10.37
C LEU A 53 10.64 -12.28 10.26
N PHE A 54 10.95 -13.12 9.28
CA PHE A 54 10.22 -14.38 9.06
C PHE A 54 10.22 -15.30 10.29
N ASP A 55 11.39 -15.63 10.83
CA ASP A 55 11.46 -16.49 12.03
C ASP A 55 10.92 -15.77 13.26
N PHE A 56 11.11 -14.46 13.33
CA PHE A 56 10.54 -13.60 14.35
C PHE A 56 9.00 -13.72 14.39
N HIS A 57 8.33 -13.68 13.24
CA HIS A 57 6.88 -13.84 13.16
C HIS A 57 6.42 -15.21 13.64
N ARG A 58 7.12 -16.28 13.23
CA ARG A 58 6.78 -17.65 13.64
C ARG A 58 6.89 -17.83 15.15
N ASN A 59 7.95 -17.28 15.76
CA ASN A 59 8.18 -17.34 17.20
C ASN A 59 7.10 -16.57 17.99
N HIS A 60 6.47 -15.56 17.39
CA HIS A 60 5.37 -14.80 17.99
C HIS A 60 3.98 -15.32 17.60
N GLY A 61 3.88 -16.54 17.04
CA GLY A 61 2.61 -17.17 16.70
C GLY A 61 1.95 -16.62 15.41
N GLY A 62 2.74 -16.05 14.51
CA GLY A 62 2.29 -15.56 13.22
C GLY A 62 1.78 -16.70 12.33
N LYS A 63 0.55 -16.56 11.85
CA LYS A 63 -0.05 -17.48 10.86
C LYS A 63 0.39 -17.05 9.47
N MET A 64 1.38 -17.75 8.93
CA MET A 64 2.03 -17.38 7.67
C MET A 64 1.18 -17.81 6.46
N VAL A 65 0.99 -16.90 5.51
CA VAL A 65 0.30 -17.13 4.24
C VAL A 65 1.13 -16.59 3.09
N GLU A 66 0.83 -17.02 1.87
CA GLU A 66 1.35 -16.37 0.67
C GLU A 66 0.71 -14.99 0.49
N PHE A 67 1.55 -13.98 0.26
CA PHE A 67 1.14 -12.64 -0.12
C PHE A 67 2.17 -12.03 -1.08
N ALA A 68 1.76 -11.79 -2.33
CA ALA A 68 2.63 -11.25 -3.38
C ALA A 68 3.96 -12.01 -3.57
N GLY A 69 3.94 -13.34 -3.44
CA GLY A 69 5.13 -14.20 -3.53
C GLY A 69 6.02 -14.19 -2.27
N TRP A 70 5.55 -13.62 -1.16
CA TRP A 70 6.22 -13.64 0.15
C TRP A 70 5.42 -14.44 1.17
N SER A 71 6.11 -15.03 2.14
CA SER A 71 5.49 -15.63 3.32
C SER A 71 5.30 -14.57 4.41
N MET A 72 4.05 -14.16 4.64
CA MET A 72 3.69 -13.03 5.51
C MET A 72 2.63 -13.43 6.55
N PRO A 73 2.62 -12.84 7.76
CA PRO A 73 1.63 -13.16 8.78
C PRO A 73 0.27 -12.52 8.45
N VAL A 74 -0.78 -13.33 8.25
CA VAL A 74 -2.15 -12.82 8.06
C VAL A 74 -2.74 -12.30 9.38
N GLN A 75 -2.42 -12.98 10.47
CA GLN A 75 -2.74 -12.63 11.86
C GLN A 75 -1.77 -13.34 12.81
N TYR A 76 -1.85 -13.02 14.09
CA TYR A 76 -1.11 -13.69 15.17
C TYR A 76 -2.10 -14.46 16.08
N LYS A 77 -1.85 -14.47 17.39
CA LYS A 77 -2.73 -15.07 18.40
C LYS A 77 -4.10 -14.38 18.44
N ASP A 78 -4.11 -13.05 18.46
CA ASP A 78 -5.33 -12.25 18.46
C ASP A 78 -6.04 -12.33 17.10
N SER A 79 -7.37 -12.18 17.11
CA SER A 79 -8.13 -12.07 15.86
C SER A 79 -7.75 -10.80 15.11
N HIS A 80 -7.91 -10.77 13.79
CA HIS A 80 -7.65 -9.56 13.01
C HIS A 80 -8.55 -8.39 13.43
N ILE A 81 -9.74 -8.67 13.99
CA ILE A 81 -10.66 -7.66 14.56
C ILE A 81 -10.07 -7.06 15.84
N ALA A 82 -9.58 -7.90 16.76
CA ALA A 82 -8.95 -7.41 17.99
C ALA A 82 -7.66 -6.64 17.70
N SER A 83 -6.83 -7.14 16.76
CA SER A 83 -5.61 -6.44 16.30
C SER A 83 -5.93 -5.10 15.63
N HIS A 84 -7.01 -5.02 14.85
CA HIS A 84 -7.49 -3.77 14.27
C HIS A 84 -7.86 -2.76 15.36
N MET A 85 -8.70 -3.15 16.33
CA MET A 85 -9.12 -2.26 17.42
C MET A 85 -7.94 -1.81 18.27
N HIS A 86 -7.01 -2.73 18.59
CA HIS A 86 -5.77 -2.40 19.29
C HIS A 86 -4.95 -1.35 18.54
N THR A 87 -4.90 -1.40 17.20
CA THR A 87 -4.16 -0.41 16.41
C THR A 87 -4.80 0.99 16.48
N ARG A 88 -6.12 1.07 16.72
CA ARG A 88 -6.86 2.34 16.84
C ARG A 88 -6.76 2.95 18.23
N GLU A 89 -6.72 2.11 19.26
CA GLU A 89 -6.71 2.52 20.67
C GLU A 89 -5.28 2.71 21.21
N HIS A 90 -4.33 1.94 20.70
CA HIS A 90 -2.92 1.93 21.10
C HIS A 90 -2.02 2.04 19.87
N CYS A 91 -1.04 1.15 19.71
CA CYS A 91 -0.17 1.10 18.54
C CYS A 91 0.16 -0.34 18.14
N SER A 92 0.50 -0.53 16.87
CA SER A 92 0.87 -1.85 16.35
C SER A 92 2.02 -1.78 15.35
N ILE A 93 2.82 -2.83 15.32
CA ILE A 93 3.91 -3.01 14.36
C ILE A 93 3.42 -3.87 13.21
N PHE A 94 3.66 -3.40 11.99
CA PHE A 94 3.42 -4.14 10.76
C PHE A 94 4.75 -4.42 10.06
N ASP A 95 5.01 -5.68 9.71
CA ASP A 95 6.10 -6.00 8.79
C ASP A 95 5.68 -5.68 7.35
N VAL A 96 6.32 -4.65 6.80
CA VAL A 96 6.14 -4.22 5.41
C VAL A 96 7.41 -4.38 4.58
N SER A 97 8.35 -5.22 5.03
CA SER A 97 9.67 -5.39 4.43
C SER A 97 9.66 -5.99 3.03
N HIS A 98 8.53 -6.58 2.59
CA HIS A 98 8.32 -7.03 1.22
C HIS A 98 8.16 -5.86 0.22
N MET A 99 7.85 -4.65 0.72
CA MET A 99 7.73 -3.46 -0.13
C MET A 99 9.10 -3.01 -0.64
N LEU A 100 9.15 -2.67 -1.93
CA LEU A 100 10.37 -2.20 -2.58
C LEU A 100 10.85 -0.89 -1.96
N GLN A 101 12.14 -0.83 -1.59
CA GLN A 101 12.82 0.40 -1.18
C GLN A 101 13.92 0.73 -2.19
N THR A 102 13.80 1.86 -2.88
CA THR A 102 14.81 2.37 -3.81
C THR A 102 15.37 3.69 -3.32
N LYS A 103 16.64 3.97 -3.67
CA LYS A 103 17.29 5.26 -3.42
C LYS A 103 17.78 5.81 -4.75
N ILE A 104 17.40 7.05 -5.05
CA ILE A 104 17.74 7.72 -6.30
C ILE A 104 18.71 8.83 -5.96
N HIS A 105 19.89 8.76 -6.58
CA HIS A 105 21.01 9.64 -6.33
C HIS A 105 21.32 10.49 -7.56
N GLY A 106 22.12 11.54 -7.38
CA GLY A 106 22.54 12.44 -8.46
C GLY A 106 21.86 13.81 -8.40
N LYS A 107 22.45 14.77 -9.12
CA LYS A 107 21.97 16.17 -9.19
C LYS A 107 20.59 16.28 -9.84
N ASP A 108 20.33 15.44 -10.84
CA ASP A 108 19.08 15.46 -11.63
C ASP A 108 17.98 14.53 -11.09
N ARG A 109 18.16 13.98 -9.88
CA ARG A 109 17.23 12.99 -9.28
C ARG A 109 15.78 13.49 -9.20
N VAL A 110 15.58 14.77 -8.92
CA VAL A 110 14.26 15.40 -8.83
C VAL A 110 13.61 15.44 -10.22
N LYS A 111 14.33 15.95 -11.21
CA LYS A 111 13.88 15.99 -12.61
C LYS A 111 13.55 14.59 -13.13
N PHE A 112 14.40 13.61 -12.84
CA PHE A 112 14.15 12.21 -13.18
C PHE A 112 12.86 11.70 -12.53
N MET A 113 12.68 11.90 -11.23
CA MET A 113 11.46 11.46 -10.54
C MET A 113 10.20 12.12 -11.06
N GLU A 114 10.22 13.42 -11.30
CA GLU A 114 9.08 14.14 -11.84
C GLU A 114 8.71 13.71 -13.26
N SER A 115 9.65 13.16 -14.03
CA SER A 115 9.33 12.55 -15.33
C SER A 115 8.50 11.27 -15.21
N LEU A 116 8.43 10.66 -14.02
CA LEU A 116 7.73 9.41 -13.76
C LEU A 116 6.44 9.61 -12.92
N VAL A 117 6.38 10.64 -12.07
CA VAL A 117 5.29 10.82 -11.10
C VAL A 117 4.52 12.12 -11.32
N VAL A 118 3.26 12.14 -10.86
CA VAL A 118 2.38 13.32 -10.91
C VAL A 118 2.61 14.31 -9.75
N ALA A 119 3.30 13.86 -8.70
CA ALA A 119 3.60 14.67 -7.51
C ALA A 119 4.63 15.76 -7.80
N ASP A 120 4.58 16.85 -7.03
CA ASP A 120 5.64 17.86 -7.05
C ASP A 120 6.75 17.44 -6.07
N ILE A 121 7.87 16.95 -6.61
CA ILE A 121 8.98 16.46 -5.78
C ILE A 121 9.90 17.60 -5.36
N THR A 122 9.95 18.66 -6.17
CA THR A 122 10.76 19.86 -5.92
C THR A 122 10.35 20.58 -4.63
N GLU A 123 9.06 20.56 -4.27
CA GLU A 123 8.53 21.21 -3.06
C GLU A 123 8.67 20.37 -1.78
N LEU A 124 9.18 19.13 -1.87
CA LEU A 124 9.29 18.26 -0.71
C LEU A 124 10.45 18.67 0.21
N LYS A 125 10.19 18.70 1.51
CA LYS A 125 11.22 18.89 2.54
C LYS A 125 11.99 17.59 2.77
N ASP A 126 13.26 17.72 3.13
CA ASP A 126 14.11 16.60 3.51
C ASP A 126 13.62 15.98 4.83
N ASN A 127 13.07 14.77 4.78
CA ASN A 127 12.65 14.00 5.96
C ASN A 127 12.86 12.50 5.70
N GLN A 128 13.72 11.82 6.46
CA GLN A 128 13.86 10.36 6.39
C GLN A 128 14.40 9.74 7.69
N ILE A 129 13.79 8.61 8.08
CA ILE A 129 14.35 7.65 9.05
C ILE A 129 14.47 6.31 8.32
N SER A 130 15.63 5.65 8.40
CA SER A 130 15.84 4.31 7.84
C SER A 130 16.68 3.46 8.79
N VAL A 131 16.38 2.16 8.87
CA VAL A 131 17.05 1.23 9.78
C VAL A 131 17.76 0.14 8.96
N PRO A 132 19.00 -0.24 9.30
CA PRO A 132 19.71 -1.31 8.62
C PRO A 132 18.99 -2.65 8.77
N ARG A 133 19.01 -3.46 7.71
CA ARG A 133 18.41 -4.80 7.70
C ARG A 133 18.83 -5.66 8.89
N LEU A 134 20.12 -5.62 9.26
CA LEU A 134 20.68 -6.42 10.35
C LEU A 134 20.16 -6.04 11.75
N ARG A 135 19.57 -4.85 11.90
CA ARG A 135 19.04 -4.36 13.19
C ARG A 135 17.51 -4.37 13.26
N VAL A 136 16.84 -4.91 12.23
CA VAL A 136 15.38 -4.84 12.17
C VAL A 136 14.72 -5.73 13.25
N VAL A 137 15.33 -6.87 13.57
CA VAL A 137 14.87 -7.76 14.65
C VAL A 137 15.06 -7.07 16.00
N GLU A 138 16.27 -6.57 16.29
CA GLU A 138 16.58 -5.82 17.52
C GLU A 138 15.62 -4.63 17.73
N LEU A 139 15.31 -3.90 16.65
CA LEU A 139 14.34 -2.82 16.70
C LEU A 139 12.92 -3.33 17.01
N ALA A 140 12.47 -4.38 16.34
CA ALA A 140 11.15 -4.95 16.57
C ALA A 140 10.99 -5.43 18.01
N GLU A 141 12.00 -6.09 18.57
CA GLU A 141 12.06 -6.51 19.97
C GLU A 141 12.00 -5.33 20.93
N LYS A 142 12.79 -4.28 20.67
CA LYS A 142 12.78 -3.04 21.47
C LYS A 142 11.46 -2.29 21.43
N LEU A 143 10.75 -2.34 20.32
CA LEU A 143 9.41 -1.75 20.24
C LEU A 143 8.40 -2.62 21.01
N LEU A 144 8.48 -3.94 20.88
CA LEU A 144 7.58 -4.88 21.57
C LEU A 144 7.83 -5.03 23.06
N SER A 145 8.95 -4.54 23.60
CA SER A 145 9.13 -4.46 25.05
C SER A 145 8.18 -3.45 25.71
N ASN A 146 7.52 -2.57 24.93
CA ASN A 146 6.44 -1.72 25.42
C ASN A 146 5.10 -2.48 25.38
N SER A 147 4.40 -2.55 26.51
CA SER A 147 3.12 -3.25 26.66
C SER A 147 2.00 -2.73 25.77
N GLU A 148 2.08 -1.48 25.33
CA GLU A 148 1.09 -0.84 24.44
C GLU A 148 1.24 -1.31 22.98
N VAL A 149 2.35 -1.97 22.65
CA VAL A 149 2.71 -2.35 21.28
C VAL A 149 2.34 -3.81 21.03
N LYS A 150 1.61 -4.07 19.94
CA LYS A 150 1.34 -5.42 19.45
C LYS A 150 1.73 -5.62 18.00
N LEU A 151 1.97 -6.87 17.61
CA LEU A 151 2.11 -7.24 16.21
C LEU A 151 0.74 -7.27 15.52
N ALA A 152 0.68 -6.78 14.29
CA ALA A 152 -0.53 -6.81 13.48
C ALA A 152 -0.24 -7.39 12.09
N GLY A 153 -1.14 -8.27 11.65
CA GLY A 153 -1.03 -9.00 10.38
C GLY A 153 -1.77 -8.31 9.23
N LEU A 154 -1.73 -8.95 8.06
CA LEU A 154 -2.35 -8.45 6.82
C LEU A 154 -3.86 -8.20 6.95
N GLY A 155 -4.59 -9.01 7.73
CA GLY A 155 -6.04 -8.83 7.90
C GLY A 155 -6.42 -7.52 8.62
N ALA A 156 -5.67 -7.17 9.66
CA ALA A 156 -5.84 -5.88 10.34
C ALA A 156 -5.39 -4.72 9.43
N ARG A 157 -4.28 -4.90 8.70
CA ARG A 157 -3.78 -3.89 7.75
C ARG A 157 -4.81 -3.53 6.69
N ASP A 158 -5.47 -4.51 6.08
CA ASP A 158 -6.45 -4.28 5.02
C ASP A 158 -7.73 -3.58 5.52
N SER A 159 -8.22 -3.96 6.70
CA SER A 159 -9.39 -3.30 7.29
C SER A 159 -9.09 -1.86 7.74
N LEU A 160 -7.92 -1.61 8.34
CA LEU A 160 -7.49 -0.26 8.76
C LEU A 160 -7.32 0.69 7.56
N ARG A 161 -6.66 0.24 6.49
CA ARG A 161 -6.46 1.07 5.29
C ARG A 161 -7.79 1.37 4.61
N LEU A 162 -8.70 0.40 4.56
CA LEU A 162 -10.01 0.58 3.91
C LEU A 162 -10.85 1.59 4.68
N GLU A 163 -10.89 1.51 6.01
CA GLU A 163 -11.54 2.52 6.85
C GLU A 163 -10.94 3.92 6.69
N ALA A 164 -9.61 4.01 6.51
CA ALA A 164 -8.92 5.27 6.22
C ALA A 164 -9.12 5.75 4.77
N GLY A 165 -9.87 5.02 3.93
CA GLY A 165 -10.13 5.38 2.53
C GLY A 165 -8.90 5.31 1.62
N LEU A 166 -7.85 4.59 2.05
CA LEU A 166 -6.59 4.45 1.33
C LEU A 166 -6.70 3.36 0.26
N CYS A 167 -6.23 3.69 -0.95
CA CYS A 167 -6.23 2.79 -2.10
C CYS A 167 -5.23 1.65 -1.91
N LEU A 168 -5.61 0.46 -2.39
CA LEU A 168 -4.73 -0.66 -2.63
C LEU A 168 -4.52 -0.81 -4.15
N TYR A 169 -3.27 -0.66 -4.61
CA TYR A 169 -2.93 -0.85 -6.02
C TYR A 169 -3.14 -2.31 -6.44
N GLY A 170 -3.70 -2.53 -7.63
CA GLY A 170 -4.17 -3.83 -8.11
C GLY A 170 -5.63 -4.14 -7.72
N ASN A 171 -6.23 -3.34 -6.83
CA ASN A 171 -7.63 -3.43 -6.45
C ASN A 171 -8.37 -2.14 -6.80
N ASP A 172 -8.07 -1.05 -6.09
CA ASP A 172 -8.81 0.21 -6.17
C ASP A 172 -8.27 1.14 -7.27
N ILE A 173 -7.03 0.90 -7.69
CA ILE A 173 -6.34 1.61 -8.75
C ILE A 173 -5.45 0.63 -9.51
N ASP A 174 -5.36 0.83 -10.82
CA ASP A 174 -4.54 0.09 -11.77
C ASP A 174 -4.16 0.99 -12.95
N GLU A 175 -3.49 0.42 -13.96
CA GLU A 175 -3.03 1.13 -15.16
C GLU A 175 -4.17 1.71 -16.03
N THR A 176 -5.40 1.24 -15.84
CA THR A 176 -6.61 1.70 -16.56
C THR A 176 -7.38 2.80 -15.81
N THR A 177 -6.95 3.14 -14.59
CA THR A 177 -7.60 4.16 -13.75
C THR A 177 -6.76 5.42 -13.65
N THR A 178 -7.34 6.55 -14.03
CA THR A 178 -6.67 7.84 -13.88
C THR A 178 -6.75 8.37 -12.44
N PRO A 179 -5.85 9.28 -12.01
CA PRO A 179 -5.96 9.93 -10.70
C PRO A 179 -7.25 10.71 -10.49
N VAL A 180 -7.91 11.18 -11.57
CA VAL A 180 -9.20 11.88 -11.47
C VAL A 180 -10.33 10.91 -11.15
N GLU A 181 -10.43 9.81 -11.90
CA GLU A 181 -11.41 8.75 -11.64
C GLU A 181 -11.22 8.17 -10.23
N ALA A 182 -9.98 7.96 -9.80
CA ALA A 182 -9.63 7.42 -8.49
C ALA A 182 -9.89 8.38 -7.31
N SER A 183 -10.42 9.60 -7.55
CA SER A 183 -10.55 10.65 -6.52
C SER A 183 -9.21 11.01 -5.86
N LEU A 184 -8.10 10.95 -6.61
CA LEU A 184 -6.73 11.23 -6.17
C LEU A 184 -6.15 12.52 -6.78
N VAL A 185 -6.98 13.43 -7.30
CA VAL A 185 -6.53 14.70 -7.90
C VAL A 185 -5.60 15.50 -6.98
N TRP A 186 -5.77 15.37 -5.66
CA TRP A 186 -4.94 16.03 -4.64
C TRP A 186 -3.45 15.62 -4.70
N THR A 187 -3.11 14.48 -5.29
CA THR A 187 -1.71 14.05 -5.48
C THR A 187 -1.00 14.79 -6.60
N ILE A 188 -1.76 15.42 -7.51
CA ILE A 188 -1.21 16.16 -8.65
C ILE A 188 -0.87 17.57 -8.18
N GLY A 189 0.43 17.86 -8.13
CA GLY A 189 0.95 19.15 -7.68
C GLY A 189 0.44 20.33 -8.51
N LYS A 190 0.25 21.50 -7.88
CA LYS A 190 -0.31 22.69 -8.53
C LYS A 190 0.51 23.12 -9.76
N ARG A 191 1.84 23.19 -9.60
CA ARG A 191 2.78 23.47 -10.70
C ARG A 191 2.64 22.45 -11.83
N ARG A 192 2.61 21.16 -11.49
CA ARG A 192 2.49 20.05 -12.45
C ARG A 192 1.23 20.17 -13.32
N ARG A 193 0.10 20.62 -12.76
CA ARG A 193 -1.15 20.86 -13.52
C ARG A 193 -1.01 21.98 -14.55
N GLN A 194 -0.17 22.97 -14.28
CA GLN A 194 0.07 24.12 -15.15
C GLN A 194 1.08 23.77 -16.24
N THR A 195 2.19 23.14 -15.87
CA THR A 195 3.27 22.78 -16.79
C THR A 195 2.93 21.58 -17.67
N LYS A 196 2.04 20.69 -17.21
CA LYS A 196 1.62 19.46 -17.91
C LYS A 196 2.80 18.56 -18.29
N ASP A 197 3.85 18.57 -17.49
CA ASP A 197 5.13 17.89 -17.71
C ASP A 197 5.21 16.51 -17.03
N PHE A 198 4.10 15.77 -16.99
CA PHE A 198 4.02 14.43 -16.41
C PHE A 198 3.33 13.44 -17.36
N PRO A 199 3.60 12.12 -17.25
CA PRO A 199 2.97 11.12 -18.10
C PRO A 199 1.43 11.16 -18.02
N GLY A 200 0.77 11.20 -19.18
CA GLY A 200 -0.70 11.23 -19.27
C GLY A 200 -1.34 12.58 -18.95
N ALA A 201 -0.57 13.67 -18.82
CA ALA A 201 -1.12 15.01 -18.54
C ALA A 201 -2.14 15.48 -19.60
N ASN A 202 -1.98 15.06 -20.85
CA ASN A 202 -2.92 15.31 -21.94
C ASN A 202 -4.31 14.68 -21.73
N ILE A 203 -4.42 13.63 -20.92
CA ILE A 203 -5.69 12.98 -20.54
C ILE A 203 -6.18 13.50 -19.19
N ILE A 204 -5.29 13.52 -18.20
CA ILE A 204 -5.61 13.79 -16.80
C ILE A 204 -6.03 15.26 -16.59
N VAL A 205 -5.33 16.22 -17.19
CA VAL A 205 -5.62 17.64 -16.97
C VAL A 205 -7.00 18.06 -17.53
N PRO A 206 -7.42 17.62 -18.73
CA PRO A 206 -8.80 17.81 -19.19
C PRO A 206 -9.85 17.22 -18.25
N GLN A 207 -9.63 16.00 -17.74
CA GLN A 207 -10.56 15.32 -16.82
C GLN A 207 -10.80 16.11 -15.52
N ILE A 208 -9.80 16.84 -15.01
CA ILE A 208 -9.97 17.68 -13.80
C ILE A 208 -11.07 18.73 -14.01
N LYS A 209 -11.19 19.31 -15.22
CA LYS A 209 -12.20 20.32 -15.54
C LYS A 209 -13.52 19.70 -16.01
N ALA A 210 -13.44 18.72 -16.91
CA ALA A 210 -14.62 18.11 -17.54
C ALA A 210 -15.34 17.10 -16.64
N LYS A 211 -14.72 16.71 -15.51
CA LYS A 211 -15.09 15.53 -14.70
C LYS A 211 -14.95 14.24 -15.52
N THR A 212 -15.18 13.11 -14.87
CA THR A 212 -15.02 11.76 -15.44
C THR A 212 -16.35 11.05 -15.49
N ALA A 213 -16.49 10.07 -16.39
CA ALA A 213 -17.72 9.26 -16.51
C ALA A 213 -17.96 8.39 -15.28
N ARG A 214 -16.88 7.87 -14.69
CA ARG A 214 -16.89 7.09 -13.45
C ARG A 214 -16.03 7.73 -12.37
N ARG A 215 -16.30 7.39 -11.10
CA ARG A 215 -15.54 7.88 -9.95
C ARG A 215 -15.46 6.83 -8.84
N ARG A 216 -14.30 6.72 -8.21
CA ARG A 216 -14.10 5.93 -7.00
C ARG A 216 -14.81 6.58 -5.82
N VAL A 217 -15.62 5.78 -5.13
CA VAL A 217 -16.42 6.17 -3.96
C VAL A 217 -16.27 5.16 -2.82
N GLY A 218 -16.61 5.59 -1.61
CA GLY A 218 -16.77 4.70 -0.47
C GLY A 218 -18.23 4.28 -0.34
N LEU A 219 -18.48 3.05 0.11
CA LEU A 219 -19.80 2.47 0.28
C LEU A 219 -19.95 1.95 1.71
N VAL A 220 -21.14 2.11 2.28
CA VAL A 220 -21.52 1.52 3.57
C VAL A 220 -22.78 0.69 3.39
N SER A 221 -22.78 -0.54 3.91
CA SER A 221 -23.95 -1.42 3.91
C SER A 221 -24.05 -2.24 5.20
N THR A 222 -25.17 -2.93 5.37
CA THR A 222 -25.43 -3.85 6.48
C THR A 222 -25.67 -5.27 5.94
N GLY A 223 -25.71 -6.27 6.82
CA GLY A 223 -25.93 -7.66 6.43
C GLY A 223 -24.66 -8.34 5.90
N PRO A 224 -24.74 -9.15 4.82
CA PRO A 224 -23.58 -9.86 4.27
C PRO A 224 -22.44 -8.91 3.83
N PRO A 225 -21.17 -9.23 4.12
CA PRO A 225 -20.04 -8.41 3.69
C PRO A 225 -19.92 -8.34 2.18
N VAL A 226 -19.79 -7.11 1.67
CA VAL A 226 -19.54 -6.83 0.26
C VAL A 226 -18.09 -7.17 -0.08
N ARG A 227 -17.86 -7.81 -1.23
CA ARG A 227 -16.53 -8.27 -1.67
C ARG A 227 -16.13 -7.60 -2.98
N GLN A 228 -14.84 -7.65 -3.30
CA GLN A 228 -14.34 -7.27 -4.61
C GLN A 228 -15.10 -8.00 -5.72
N HIS A 229 -15.28 -7.34 -6.88
CA HIS A 229 -16.06 -7.79 -8.03
C HIS A 229 -17.56 -7.90 -7.81
N THR A 230 -18.08 -7.33 -6.71
CA THR A 230 -19.53 -7.22 -6.50
C THR A 230 -20.10 -6.12 -7.40
N PRO A 231 -21.13 -6.40 -8.22
CA PRO A 231 -21.83 -5.37 -8.99
C PRO A 231 -22.48 -4.32 -8.08
N ILE A 232 -22.34 -3.05 -8.48
CA ILE A 232 -23.05 -1.92 -7.87
C ILE A 232 -24.22 -1.57 -8.77
N LEU A 233 -25.42 -1.49 -8.19
CA LEU A 233 -26.65 -1.23 -8.90
C LEU A 233 -27.24 0.13 -8.48
N SER A 234 -27.91 0.78 -9.42
CA SER A 234 -28.79 1.92 -9.16
C SER A 234 -30.02 1.48 -8.34
N PRO A 235 -30.80 2.42 -7.79
CA PRO A 235 -32.09 2.10 -7.15
C PRO A 235 -33.05 1.31 -8.04
N ASP A 236 -32.98 1.52 -9.35
CA ASP A 236 -33.81 0.86 -10.36
C ASP A 236 -33.25 -0.50 -10.82
N GLY A 237 -32.15 -0.96 -10.23
CA GLY A 237 -31.54 -2.26 -10.49
C GLY A 237 -30.57 -2.34 -11.67
N GLN A 238 -30.29 -1.22 -12.35
CA GLN A 238 -29.28 -1.18 -13.43
C GLN A 238 -27.87 -1.22 -12.85
N VAL A 239 -26.95 -1.95 -13.47
CA VAL A 239 -25.53 -1.96 -13.10
C VAL A 239 -24.90 -0.61 -13.44
N ILE A 240 -24.33 0.05 -12.43
CA ILE A 240 -23.71 1.39 -12.53
C ILE A 240 -22.23 1.38 -12.11
N GLY A 241 -21.69 0.20 -11.80
CA GLY A 241 -20.35 0.11 -11.25
C GLY A 241 -19.99 -1.24 -10.65
N GLU A 242 -18.82 -1.28 -10.03
CA GLU A 242 -18.25 -2.48 -9.42
C GLU A 242 -17.44 -2.13 -8.16
N VAL A 243 -17.50 -3.02 -7.17
CA VAL A 243 -16.72 -2.97 -5.93
C VAL A 243 -15.29 -3.44 -6.15
N THR A 244 -14.31 -2.67 -5.70
CA THR A 244 -12.87 -2.97 -5.81
C THR A 244 -12.27 -3.54 -4.53
N SER A 245 -12.78 -3.12 -3.37
CA SER A 245 -12.34 -3.60 -2.05
C SER A 245 -13.53 -3.64 -1.10
N GLY A 246 -13.60 -4.63 -0.21
CA GLY A 246 -14.71 -4.70 0.75
C GLY A 246 -14.48 -5.62 1.95
N CYS A 247 -14.70 -5.08 3.15
CA CYS A 247 -14.60 -5.83 4.40
C CYS A 247 -15.57 -5.29 5.48
N PRO A 248 -15.89 -6.10 6.51
CA PRO A 248 -16.50 -5.59 7.73
C PRO A 248 -15.57 -4.58 8.40
N SER A 249 -16.11 -3.46 8.87
CA SER A 249 -15.41 -2.46 9.68
C SER A 249 -15.60 -2.77 11.17
N PRO A 250 -14.52 -3.09 11.91
CA PRO A 250 -14.57 -3.24 13.35
C PRO A 250 -15.03 -1.97 14.08
N CYS A 251 -14.56 -0.79 13.64
CA CYS A 251 -14.89 0.48 14.29
C CYS A 251 -16.36 0.88 14.09
N LEU A 252 -16.92 0.68 12.89
CA LEU A 252 -18.26 1.13 12.55
C LEU A 252 -19.34 0.07 12.79
N LYS A 253 -18.95 -1.19 13.01
CA LYS A 253 -19.87 -2.35 13.11
C LYS A 253 -20.80 -2.48 11.89
N LYS A 254 -20.29 -2.08 10.72
CA LYS A 254 -20.97 -2.10 9.41
C LYS A 254 -20.03 -2.68 8.36
N ASN A 255 -20.55 -2.99 7.18
CA ASN A 255 -19.70 -3.34 6.04
C ASN A 255 -19.28 -2.05 5.32
N ILE A 256 -18.00 -1.96 4.99
CA ILE A 256 -17.46 -0.88 4.18
C ILE A 256 -16.86 -1.46 2.91
N ALA A 257 -16.93 -0.69 1.83
CA ALA A 257 -16.32 -1.05 0.56
C ALA A 257 -15.88 0.19 -0.20
N MET A 258 -14.94 0.01 -1.13
CA MET A 258 -14.63 0.98 -2.17
C MET A 258 -15.02 0.38 -3.52
N GLY A 259 -15.39 1.24 -4.45
CA GLY A 259 -15.71 0.83 -5.81
C GLY A 259 -15.83 2.03 -6.74
N TYR A 260 -15.99 1.75 -8.03
CA TYR A 260 -16.26 2.78 -9.03
C TYR A 260 -17.74 2.76 -9.38
N VAL A 261 -18.33 3.94 -9.43
CA VAL A 261 -19.70 4.15 -9.90
C VAL A 261 -19.71 5.21 -10.99
N ASP A 262 -20.73 5.18 -11.83
CA ASP A 262 -21.03 6.28 -12.74
C ASP A 262 -21.16 7.60 -11.98
N ALA A 263 -20.64 8.69 -12.55
CA ALA A 263 -20.49 9.97 -11.87
C ALA A 263 -21.82 10.56 -11.37
N ALA A 264 -22.94 10.20 -12.01
CA ALA A 264 -24.29 10.58 -11.59
C ALA A 264 -24.63 10.05 -10.18
N PHE A 265 -24.05 8.91 -9.77
CA PHE A 265 -24.30 8.25 -8.49
C PHE A 265 -23.18 8.49 -7.47
N ALA A 266 -22.13 9.24 -7.82
CA ALA A 266 -20.95 9.39 -6.97
C ALA A 266 -21.09 10.39 -5.79
N LYS A 267 -22.29 10.96 -5.58
CA LYS A 267 -22.54 11.93 -4.52
C LYS A 267 -22.65 11.23 -3.17
N ASN A 268 -21.99 11.77 -2.14
CA ASN A 268 -22.16 11.29 -0.76
C ASN A 268 -23.64 11.35 -0.35
N GLY A 269 -24.13 10.27 0.26
CA GLY A 269 -25.53 10.07 0.62
C GLY A 269 -26.41 9.47 -0.49
N ALA A 270 -25.89 9.25 -1.70
CA ALA A 270 -26.65 8.59 -2.76
C ALA A 270 -27.01 7.15 -2.36
N ALA A 271 -28.29 6.81 -2.52
CA ALA A 271 -28.79 5.46 -2.33
C ALA A 271 -28.41 4.61 -3.55
N ILE A 272 -27.83 3.45 -3.29
CA ILE A 272 -27.41 2.46 -4.28
C ILE A 272 -27.73 1.06 -3.73
N GLN A 273 -27.48 0.05 -4.54
CA GLN A 273 -27.62 -1.34 -4.14
C GLN A 273 -26.35 -2.10 -4.54
N VAL A 274 -26.08 -3.21 -3.87
CA VAL A 274 -24.98 -4.13 -4.20
C VAL A 274 -25.51 -5.55 -4.26
N GLU A 275 -25.04 -6.33 -5.23
CA GLU A 275 -25.51 -7.72 -5.40
C GLU A 275 -24.60 -8.71 -4.64
N VAL A 276 -24.99 -9.08 -3.42
CA VAL A 276 -24.22 -10.03 -2.60
C VAL A 276 -24.89 -11.41 -2.66
N ARG A 277 -24.19 -12.40 -3.23
CA ARG A 277 -24.68 -13.78 -3.37
C ARG A 277 -26.05 -13.85 -4.08
N LYS A 278 -26.21 -13.12 -5.20
CA LYS A 278 -27.45 -13.00 -5.98
C LYS A 278 -28.63 -12.38 -5.22
N LYS A 279 -28.35 -11.72 -4.08
CA LYS A 279 -29.34 -10.96 -3.32
C LYS A 279 -28.94 -9.50 -3.32
N THR A 280 -29.93 -8.66 -3.58
CA THR A 280 -29.75 -7.22 -3.61
C THR A 280 -29.75 -6.69 -2.18
N VAL A 281 -28.70 -5.94 -1.82
CA VAL A 281 -28.52 -5.34 -0.50
C VAL A 281 -28.42 -3.84 -0.66
N SER A 282 -29.21 -3.09 0.09
CA SER A 282 -29.15 -1.63 0.10
C SER A 282 -27.80 -1.14 0.63
N ALA A 283 -27.22 -0.17 -0.06
CA ALA A 283 -25.98 0.48 0.34
C ALA A 283 -26.09 1.99 0.13
N ILE A 284 -25.19 2.75 0.75
CA ILE A 284 -25.14 4.20 0.63
C ILE A 284 -23.72 4.61 0.27
N VAL A 285 -23.60 5.54 -0.67
CA VAL A 285 -22.32 6.19 -0.97
C VAL A 285 -21.91 7.04 0.22
N SER A 286 -20.77 6.74 0.84
CA SER A 286 -20.25 7.39 2.03
C SER A 286 -19.01 8.21 1.73
N LYS A 287 -18.84 9.29 2.49
CA LYS A 287 -17.60 10.06 2.49
C LYS A 287 -16.46 9.16 2.99
N MET A 288 -15.30 9.30 2.34
CA MET A 288 -14.03 8.75 2.80
C MET A 288 -13.14 9.86 3.37
N PRO A 289 -12.34 9.60 4.41
CA PRO A 289 -12.22 8.32 5.13
C PRO A 289 -13.51 7.97 5.91
N PHE A 290 -13.78 6.67 6.12
CA PHE A 290 -14.97 6.21 6.85
C PHE A 290 -14.84 6.42 8.36
N VAL A 291 -13.62 6.31 8.86
CA VAL A 291 -13.24 6.62 10.25
C VAL A 291 -12.28 7.81 10.22
N SER A 292 -12.49 8.78 11.12
CA SER A 292 -11.65 9.99 11.17
C SER A 292 -10.17 9.65 11.31
N THR A 293 -9.33 10.37 10.58
CA THR A 293 -7.87 10.22 10.64
C THR A 293 -7.28 11.07 11.76
N ASN A 294 -6.32 10.51 12.51
CA ASN A 294 -5.59 11.20 13.57
C ASN A 294 -4.14 11.49 13.14
N TYR A 295 -3.95 12.08 11.96
CA TYR A 295 -2.62 12.45 11.50
C TYR A 295 -2.05 13.56 12.39
N TYR A 296 -0.83 13.37 12.91
CA TYR A 296 -0.11 14.42 13.62
C TYR A 296 0.37 15.48 12.62
N SER A 297 -0.03 16.74 12.83
CA SER A 297 0.23 17.84 11.88
C SER A 297 1.37 18.78 12.27
N GLY A 298 2.15 18.46 13.30
CA GLY A 298 3.18 19.35 13.84
C GLY A 298 2.61 20.34 14.85
#